data_AF-W7X4A5-F1
#
_entry.id   AF-W7X4A5-F1
#
_cell.length_a   1.000
_cell.length_b   1.000
_cell.length_c   1.000
_cell.angle_alpha   90.00
_cell.angle_beta   90.00
_cell.angle_gamma   90.00
#
_symmetry.space_group_name_H-M   'P 1'
#
loop_
_entity.id
_entity.type
_entity.pdbx_description
1 polymer ?
#
loop_
_entity_poly.entity_id
_entity_poly.type
_entity_poly.pdbx_seq_one_letter_code
_entity_poly.pdbx_strand_id
1 'polypeptide(L)'
;MICQILASLSLFLIFFTLAESKTISQSIRLSQLRRNDNLMYVTKFAADEGRSVFKARAIFESPVSGHNETRSVIEVGFAAIVDDQWKEDRNEVSCSNIRSKSSINNKFYMSPKASEHYSFEGALTSRRRRHVWFFVIHDCNNQLSNLYANKILLELEIYNVDKSHYPTDEGNFVLYYFILSGIFTYVFIRNLKILQERYKRNDEMDWPLCLLEISVGMWALANFFNFLHWLMYGYNGYGFFLFDLLSQIFSNLTSFIVTIMLILLSWGWTINTLSDDFYDILIPLAIILGVIQAMIVGLSKLTDDSFTKYHQYDGWAGYCVLIIRLGLCVYFAFGIKNTLRAAKEKVKEFIQQLGFFGILYFLAFPILLFISLFIAKYVQHKVIKNGIIILESVAILFLMFIFTSKKTQYYNISKQGNTLLPNYKTF
;
A
#
# COMPACT_ATOMS: atom_id res chain seq x y z
N MET A 1 22.36 9.13 -19.43
CA MET A 1 21.25 8.21 -19.13
C MET A 1 20.94 8.11 -17.64
N ILE A 2 21.78 7.53 -16.76
CA ILE A 2 21.51 7.46 -15.31
C ILE A 2 21.23 8.85 -14.71
N CYS A 3 22.10 9.83 -14.96
CA CYS A 3 21.87 11.23 -14.56
C CYS A 3 20.61 11.87 -15.17
N GLN A 4 20.16 11.44 -16.35
CA GLN A 4 18.94 12.00 -16.97
C GLN A 4 17.67 11.42 -16.35
N ILE A 5 17.68 10.14 -15.96
CA ILE A 5 16.56 9.48 -15.27
C ILE A 5 16.44 10.02 -13.83
N LEU A 6 17.56 10.25 -13.14
CA LEU A 6 17.56 10.87 -11.82
C LEU A 6 17.13 12.35 -11.88
N ALA A 7 17.61 13.11 -12.86
CA ALA A 7 17.22 14.52 -13.04
C ALA A 7 15.74 14.69 -13.41
N SER A 8 15.17 13.78 -14.21
CA SER A 8 13.74 13.82 -14.54
C SER A 8 12.85 13.39 -13.36
N LEU A 9 13.31 12.48 -12.48
CA LEU A 9 12.62 12.20 -11.22
C LEU A 9 12.61 13.41 -10.27
N SER A 10 13.71 14.17 -10.18
CA SER A 10 13.80 15.31 -9.26
C SER A 10 12.97 16.53 -9.67
N LEU A 11 12.69 16.71 -10.96
CA LEU A 11 12.00 17.90 -11.49
C LEU A 11 10.47 17.80 -11.46
N PHE A 12 9.91 16.60 -11.28
CA PHE A 12 8.47 16.31 -11.48
C PHE A 12 7.61 16.43 -10.22
N LEU A 13 8.15 17.02 -9.14
CA LEU A 13 7.48 17.19 -7.84
C LEU A 13 6.42 18.31 -7.81
N ILE A 14 6.09 18.93 -8.96
CA ILE A 14 5.42 20.23 -9.01
C ILE A 14 4.17 20.21 -9.94
N PHE A 15 3.02 20.27 -9.26
CA PHE A 15 1.68 20.81 -9.63
C PHE A 15 0.49 19.96 -10.15
N PHE A 16 -0.62 20.16 -9.40
CA PHE A 16 -2.08 20.18 -9.66
C PHE A 16 -2.73 19.05 -10.52
N THR A 17 -3.69 18.23 -10.03
CA THR A 17 -4.98 18.38 -9.29
C THR A 17 -6.21 18.77 -10.14
N LEU A 18 -7.11 17.79 -10.32
CA LEU A 18 -8.56 17.96 -10.43
C LEU A 18 -9.21 17.37 -9.16
N ALA A 19 -10.37 17.89 -8.73
CA ALA A 19 -10.80 17.84 -7.33
C ALA A 19 -12.33 17.71 -7.13
N GLU A 20 -12.79 16.65 -6.43
CA GLU A 20 -14.17 16.44 -5.90
C GLU A 20 -14.15 15.74 -4.50
N SER A 21 -15.28 15.55 -3.79
CA SER A 21 -15.56 15.33 -2.31
C SER A 21 -14.66 14.49 -1.33
N LYS A 22 -15.19 13.49 -0.57
CA LYS A 22 -14.62 12.24 0.07
C LYS A 22 -15.69 11.52 0.89
N THR A 23 -16.27 10.50 0.31
CA THR A 23 -17.50 9.86 0.80
C THR A 23 -17.19 8.57 1.55
N ILE A 24 -17.77 8.44 2.74
CA ILE A 24 -17.65 7.27 3.61
C ILE A 24 -19.06 6.90 4.05
N SER A 25 -19.53 5.71 3.72
CA SER A 25 -20.84 5.18 4.12
C SER A 25 -20.64 3.97 5.03
N GLN A 26 -21.16 4.04 6.25
CA GLN A 26 -20.98 3.03 7.28
C GLN A 26 -22.32 2.67 7.93
N SER A 27 -22.59 1.37 8.09
CA SER A 27 -23.72 0.88 8.89
C SER A 27 -23.24 0.53 10.31
N ILE A 28 -23.75 1.27 11.30
CA ILE A 28 -23.38 1.16 12.71
C ILE A 28 -24.51 0.46 13.46
N ARG A 29 -24.26 -0.74 14.00
CA ARG A 29 -25.27 -1.43 14.83
C ARG A 29 -25.31 -0.80 16.22
N LEU A 30 -26.51 -0.51 16.74
CA LEU A 30 -26.66 0.05 18.09
C LEU A 30 -26.04 -0.84 19.18
N SER A 31 -26.02 -2.15 18.97
CA SER A 31 -25.36 -3.11 19.86
C SER A 31 -23.83 -3.08 19.81
N GLN A 32 -23.22 -2.61 18.72
CA GLN A 32 -21.77 -2.37 18.64
C GLN A 32 -21.41 -1.06 19.35
N LEU A 33 -22.18 0.01 19.13
CA LEU A 33 -22.02 1.29 19.82
C LEU A 33 -22.08 1.10 21.34
N ARG A 34 -23.07 0.35 21.84
CA ARG A 34 -23.20 -0.01 23.27
C ARG A 34 -22.07 -0.83 23.86
N ARG A 35 -21.36 -1.65 23.05
CA ARG A 35 -20.21 -2.45 23.50
C ARG A 35 -18.92 -1.62 23.60
N ASN A 36 -18.90 -0.46 22.94
CA ASN A 36 -17.78 0.47 22.93
C ASN A 36 -18.11 1.72 23.76
N ASP A 37 -18.67 1.55 24.96
CA ASP A 37 -19.00 2.64 25.90
C ASP A 37 -19.84 3.79 25.31
N ASN A 38 -20.79 3.42 24.44
CA ASN A 38 -21.66 4.33 23.68
C ASN A 38 -20.90 5.30 22.76
N LEU A 39 -19.69 4.95 22.31
CA LEU A 39 -18.85 5.75 21.43
C LEU A 39 -18.26 4.86 20.33
N MET A 40 -18.32 5.30 19.07
CA MET A 40 -17.75 4.56 17.95
C MET A 40 -16.98 5.50 17.02
N TYR A 41 -15.73 5.12 16.74
CA TYR A 41 -14.93 5.73 15.70
C TYR A 41 -15.54 5.41 14.32
N VAL A 42 -15.65 6.45 13.50
CA VAL A 42 -16.17 6.38 12.13
C VAL A 42 -14.99 6.32 11.17
N THR A 43 -14.15 7.36 11.17
CA THR A 43 -13.02 7.51 10.24
C THR A 43 -12.10 8.64 10.67
N LYS A 44 -11.01 8.86 9.91
CA LYS A 44 -10.09 9.99 10.05
C LYS A 44 -9.81 10.65 8.71
N PHE A 45 -9.44 11.92 8.73
CA PHE A 45 -9.12 12.69 7.53
C PHE A 45 -8.01 13.70 7.82
N ALA A 46 -6.88 13.64 7.10
CA ALA A 46 -5.88 14.71 7.14
C ALA A 46 -6.37 15.89 6.29
N ALA A 47 -6.61 17.03 6.93
CA ALA A 47 -6.99 18.27 6.28
C ALA A 47 -5.78 19.17 6.05
N ASP A 48 -5.72 19.81 4.87
CA ASP A 48 -4.71 20.82 4.54
C ASP A 48 -4.89 22.12 5.35
N GLU A 49 -3.89 23.00 5.24
CA GLU A 49 -3.94 24.34 5.85
C GLU A 49 -5.00 25.20 5.16
N GLY A 50 -5.97 25.71 5.92
CA GLY A 50 -7.12 26.43 5.40
C GLY A 50 -8.44 25.99 6.03
N ARG A 51 -9.50 25.95 5.21
CA ARG A 51 -10.86 25.57 5.58
C ARG A 51 -11.34 24.42 4.71
N SER A 52 -11.31 23.21 5.26
CA SER A 52 -11.97 22.04 4.68
C SER A 52 -13.42 21.98 5.15
N VAL A 53 -14.30 21.31 4.41
CA VAL A 53 -15.74 21.25 4.69
C VAL A 53 -16.17 19.79 4.71
N PHE A 54 -17.09 19.43 5.60
CA PHE A 54 -17.72 18.11 5.56
C PHE A 54 -19.24 18.22 5.63
N LYS A 55 -19.90 17.20 5.09
CA LYS A 55 -21.34 17.00 5.13
C LYS A 55 -21.61 15.64 5.73
N ALA A 56 -22.32 15.61 6.85
CA ALA A 56 -22.66 14.38 7.54
C ALA A 56 -24.16 14.15 7.43
N ARG A 57 -24.57 12.93 7.08
CA ARG A 57 -25.97 12.52 6.92
C ARG A 57 -26.20 11.23 7.70
N ALA A 58 -27.26 11.15 8.48
CA ALA A 58 -27.60 9.94 9.21
C ALA A 58 -29.09 9.61 9.12
N ILE A 59 -29.39 8.32 9.03
CA ILE A 59 -30.75 7.77 9.06
C ILE A 59 -30.71 6.41 9.78
N PHE A 60 -31.83 5.99 10.36
CA PHE A 60 -31.98 4.59 10.79
C PHE A 60 -32.25 3.69 9.58
N GLU A 61 -31.67 2.50 9.54
CA GLU A 61 -31.90 1.51 8.45
C GLU A 61 -33.36 1.01 8.41
N SER A 62 -34.03 1.01 9.56
CA SER A 62 -35.41 0.56 9.72
C SER A 62 -36.13 1.38 10.81
N PRO A 63 -37.48 1.42 10.80
CA PRO A 63 -38.25 2.05 11.86
C PRO A 63 -37.91 1.49 13.25
N VAL A 64 -37.84 2.38 14.24
CA VAL A 64 -37.24 2.10 15.54
C VAL A 64 -38.28 1.64 16.56
N SER A 65 -38.18 0.39 17.01
CA SER A 65 -39.00 -0.16 18.10
C SER A 65 -38.40 0.11 19.49
N GLY A 66 -39.27 0.40 20.48
CA GLY A 66 -38.87 0.67 21.86
C GLY A 66 -38.55 2.14 22.18
N HIS A 67 -38.89 3.09 21.28
CA HIS A 67 -38.88 4.51 21.62
C HIS A 67 -40.16 4.91 22.37
N ASN A 68 -40.08 5.92 23.25
CA ASN A 68 -41.28 6.53 23.82
C ASN A 68 -42.05 7.23 22.68
N GLU A 69 -43.32 6.90 22.48
CA GLU A 69 -44.15 7.45 21.39
C GLU A 69 -44.26 8.99 21.40
N THR A 70 -44.01 9.61 22.56
CA THR A 70 -43.95 11.08 22.74
C THR A 70 -42.69 11.73 22.16
N ARG A 71 -41.67 10.96 21.77
CA ARG A 71 -40.43 11.47 21.15
C ARG A 71 -40.51 11.35 19.64
N SER A 72 -40.82 12.45 18.97
CA SER A 72 -40.77 12.60 17.51
C SER A 72 -39.34 12.52 16.93
N VAL A 73 -38.31 12.69 17.77
CA VAL A 73 -36.90 12.80 17.37
C VAL A 73 -36.00 12.10 18.39
N ILE A 74 -34.95 11.45 17.90
CA ILE A 74 -33.88 10.83 18.69
C ILE A 74 -32.57 11.59 18.42
N GLU A 75 -31.93 12.09 19.49
CA GLU A 75 -30.63 12.75 19.40
C GLU A 75 -29.49 11.73 19.36
N VAL A 76 -28.56 11.86 18.42
CA VAL A 76 -27.28 11.12 18.40
C VAL A 76 -26.13 12.09 18.19
N GLY A 77 -25.10 12.01 19.03
CA GLY A 77 -23.95 12.90 18.99
C GLY A 77 -22.97 12.56 17.86
N PHE A 78 -22.40 13.59 17.25
CA PHE A 78 -21.33 13.49 16.26
C PHE A 78 -20.24 14.50 16.62
N ALA A 79 -19.01 14.02 16.76
CA ALA A 79 -17.88 14.87 17.08
C ALA A 79 -16.72 14.68 16.10
N ALA A 80 -15.98 15.79 15.87
CA ALA A 80 -14.68 15.77 15.22
C ALA A 80 -13.63 16.27 16.22
N ILE A 81 -12.56 15.48 16.38
CA ILE A 81 -11.47 15.72 17.33
C ILE A 81 -10.17 15.87 16.54
N VAL A 82 -9.40 16.91 16.83
CA VAL A 82 -8.09 17.16 16.23
C VAL A 82 -7.04 16.23 16.85
N ASP A 83 -6.08 15.76 16.05
CA ASP A 83 -4.93 14.93 16.47
C ASP A 83 -4.25 15.36 17.78
N ASP A 84 -4.02 16.65 17.99
CA ASP A 84 -3.45 17.19 19.25
C ASP A 84 -4.28 16.89 20.51
N GLN A 85 -5.58 16.64 20.37
CA GLN A 85 -6.50 16.27 21.45
C GLN A 85 -6.84 14.78 21.45
N TRP A 86 -6.53 14.07 20.35
CA TRP A 86 -6.75 12.64 20.20
C TRP A 86 -5.56 11.85 20.74
N LYS A 87 -5.76 11.19 21.90
CA LYS A 87 -4.81 10.19 22.39
C LYS A 87 -5.27 8.79 21.96
N GLU A 88 -4.30 7.93 21.66
CA GLU A 88 -4.54 6.56 21.16
C GLU A 88 -5.11 5.61 22.22
N ASP A 89 -5.12 5.99 23.50
CA ASP A 89 -5.78 5.23 24.57
C ASP A 89 -7.30 5.45 24.54
N ARG A 90 -8.05 4.34 24.36
CA ARG A 90 -9.53 4.34 24.43
C ARG A 90 -10.06 4.84 25.76
N ASN A 91 -9.33 4.63 26.87
CA ASN A 91 -9.75 5.12 28.18
C ASN A 91 -9.78 6.66 28.26
N GLU A 92 -9.01 7.34 27.41
CA GLU A 92 -8.95 8.80 27.35
C GLU A 92 -9.99 9.44 26.40
N VAL A 93 -10.55 8.66 25.48
CA VAL A 93 -11.60 9.06 24.52
C VAL A 93 -12.92 8.42 24.92
N SER A 94 -13.41 8.81 26.09
CA SER A 94 -14.68 8.37 26.66
C SER A 94 -15.78 9.44 26.53
N CYS A 95 -17.02 9.03 26.77
CA CYS A 95 -18.18 9.93 26.77
C CYS A 95 -18.11 11.08 27.81
N SER A 96 -17.29 10.98 28.86
CA SER A 96 -17.06 12.09 29.80
C SER A 96 -16.17 13.19 29.19
N ASN A 97 -15.22 12.80 28.34
CA ASN A 97 -14.14 13.68 27.86
C ASN A 97 -14.38 14.17 26.43
N ILE A 98 -15.23 13.49 25.66
CA ILE A 98 -15.51 13.84 24.26
C ILE A 98 -16.00 15.28 24.12
N ARG A 99 -16.88 15.75 25.01
CA ARG A 99 -17.46 17.11 24.94
C ARG A 99 -16.44 18.23 25.14
N SER A 100 -15.37 17.99 25.89
CA SER A 100 -14.31 18.97 26.16
C SER A 100 -13.13 18.87 25.20
N LYS A 101 -12.87 17.69 24.63
CA LYS A 101 -11.80 17.45 23.65
C LYS A 101 -12.24 17.68 22.19
N SER A 102 -13.53 17.60 21.89
CA SER A 102 -14.05 17.78 20.53
C SER A 102 -13.95 19.23 20.06
N SER A 103 -13.35 19.44 18.89
CA SER A 103 -13.32 20.76 18.23
C SER A 103 -14.63 21.05 17.48
N ILE A 104 -15.39 20.02 17.13
CA ILE A 104 -16.76 20.11 16.61
C ILE A 104 -17.61 19.10 17.35
N ASN A 105 -18.79 19.51 17.83
CA ASN A 105 -19.72 18.68 18.58
C ASN A 105 -21.15 19.03 18.17
N ASN A 106 -21.70 18.26 17.23
CA ASN A 106 -23.03 18.43 16.69
C ASN A 106 -23.92 17.23 17.07
N LYS A 107 -25.20 17.33 16.78
CA LYS A 107 -26.17 16.25 16.98
C LYS A 107 -26.95 15.98 15.70
N PHE A 108 -27.13 14.71 15.38
CA PHE A 108 -28.18 14.27 14.47
C PHE A 108 -29.51 14.26 15.22
N TYR A 109 -30.55 14.83 14.60
CA TYR A 109 -31.92 14.83 15.10
C TYR A 109 -32.74 13.88 14.21
N MET A 110 -32.66 12.58 14.48
CA MET A 110 -33.21 11.55 13.59
C MET A 110 -34.66 11.18 13.92
N SER A 111 -35.49 10.99 12.89
CA SER A 111 -36.86 10.48 13.01
C SER A 111 -36.86 8.98 13.36
N PRO A 112 -37.61 8.52 14.39
CA PRO A 112 -37.79 7.10 14.69
C PRO A 112 -38.42 6.30 13.54
N LYS A 113 -39.08 6.97 12.58
CA LYS A 113 -39.77 6.33 11.46
C LYS A 113 -38.86 5.95 10.29
N ALA A 114 -37.55 6.25 10.35
CA ALA A 114 -36.59 6.02 9.26
C ALA A 114 -37.02 6.64 7.91
N SER A 115 -37.74 7.76 7.94
CA SER A 115 -38.36 8.36 6.75
C SER A 115 -37.48 9.37 6.02
N GLU A 116 -36.56 10.02 6.72
CA GLU A 116 -35.76 11.15 6.22
C GLU A 116 -34.34 11.11 6.78
N HIS A 117 -33.35 11.45 5.95
CA HIS A 117 -31.97 11.64 6.40
C HIS A 117 -31.84 12.98 7.12
N TYR A 118 -31.39 12.98 8.37
CA TYR A 118 -30.90 14.23 8.96
C TYR A 118 -29.52 14.53 8.39
N SER A 119 -29.29 15.73 7.90
CA SER A 119 -27.96 16.15 7.43
C SER A 119 -27.57 17.53 7.93
N PHE A 120 -26.28 17.72 8.15
CA PHE A 120 -25.69 19.02 8.45
C PHE A 120 -24.31 19.14 7.81
N GLU A 121 -23.85 20.38 7.66
CA GLU A 121 -22.52 20.71 7.13
C GLU A 121 -21.67 21.36 8.24
N GLY A 122 -20.38 21.09 8.23
CA GLY A 122 -19.40 21.62 9.19
C GLY A 122 -18.09 21.98 8.51
N ALA A 123 -17.28 22.81 9.17
CA ALA A 123 -16.00 23.26 8.64
C ALA A 123 -14.84 22.86 9.56
N LEU A 124 -13.83 22.19 9.00
CA LEU A 124 -12.57 21.91 9.65
C LEU A 124 -11.63 23.09 9.37
N THR A 125 -11.05 23.70 10.40
CA THR A 125 -10.15 24.86 10.19
C THR A 125 -8.76 24.61 10.77
N SER A 126 -7.75 24.66 9.90
CA SER A 126 -6.35 24.35 10.19
C SER A 126 -5.50 25.59 9.89
N ARG A 127 -5.06 26.33 10.90
CA ARG A 127 -4.43 27.67 10.70
C ARG A 127 -2.90 27.71 10.66
N ARG A 128 -2.20 26.74 11.27
CA ARG A 128 -0.74 26.79 11.48
C ARG A 128 0.01 25.57 10.95
N ARG A 129 -0.70 24.46 10.74
CA ARG A 129 -0.21 23.21 10.17
C ARG A 129 -1.41 22.36 9.73
N ARG A 130 -1.11 21.34 8.94
CA ARG A 130 -2.00 20.20 8.67
C ARG A 130 -2.37 19.46 9.95
N HIS A 131 -3.59 18.98 10.02
CA HIS A 131 -4.12 18.22 11.16
C HIS A 131 -4.90 17.00 10.68
N VAL A 132 -4.77 15.88 11.38
CA VAL A 132 -5.64 14.72 11.23
C VAL A 132 -6.87 14.90 12.12
N TRP A 133 -8.05 14.85 11.53
CA TRP A 133 -9.34 14.96 12.20
C TRP A 133 -9.95 13.58 12.36
N PHE A 134 -10.30 13.20 13.59
CA PHE A 134 -10.91 11.93 13.95
C PHE A 134 -12.42 12.15 14.15
N PHE A 135 -13.24 11.43 13.39
CA PHE A 135 -14.69 11.51 13.45
C PHE A 135 -15.26 10.36 14.25
N VAL A 136 -16.16 10.69 15.17
CA VAL A 136 -16.78 9.74 16.10
C VAL A 136 -18.28 10.01 16.22
N ILE A 137 -19.06 8.93 16.33
CA ILE A 137 -20.48 8.96 16.68
C ILE A 137 -20.62 8.51 18.14
N HIS A 138 -21.53 9.13 18.91
CA HIS A 138 -21.66 8.82 20.32
C HIS A 138 -23.08 9.02 20.87
N ASP A 139 -23.43 8.23 21.89
CA ASP A 139 -24.67 8.34 22.66
C ASP A 139 -24.39 8.51 24.16
N CYS A 140 -23.67 9.59 24.49
CA CYS A 140 -23.36 9.93 25.88
C CYS A 140 -24.58 10.38 26.70
N ASN A 141 -25.75 10.49 26.08
CA ASN A 141 -27.01 10.78 26.74
C ASN A 141 -27.88 9.52 26.92
N ASN A 142 -27.39 8.33 26.54
CA ASN A 142 -28.11 7.06 26.60
C ASN A 142 -29.52 7.11 25.95
N GLN A 143 -29.67 7.83 24.83
CA GLN A 143 -30.93 7.92 24.08
C GLN A 143 -31.21 6.66 23.25
N LEU A 144 -30.17 5.89 22.92
CA LEU A 144 -30.22 4.69 22.10
C LEU A 144 -30.23 3.39 22.95
N SER A 145 -30.00 3.47 24.27
CA SER A 145 -29.85 2.30 25.14
C SER A 145 -31.05 1.37 25.14
N ASN A 146 -32.25 1.94 25.03
CA ASN A 146 -33.54 1.26 25.15
C ASN A 146 -34.12 0.85 23.77
N LEU A 147 -33.43 1.15 22.68
CA LEU A 147 -33.90 0.87 21.32
C LEU A 147 -33.46 -0.52 20.89
N TYR A 148 -34.41 -1.30 20.35
CA TYR A 148 -34.14 -2.68 19.97
C TYR A 148 -33.65 -2.79 18.52
N ALA A 149 -32.56 -3.55 18.32
CA ALA A 149 -32.14 -4.17 17.06
C ALA A 149 -32.02 -3.30 15.78
N ASN A 150 -31.72 -2.00 15.89
CA ASN A 150 -31.55 -1.12 14.73
C ASN A 150 -30.08 -0.87 14.33
N LYS A 151 -29.89 -0.40 13.08
CA LYS A 151 -28.63 0.19 12.60
C LYS A 151 -28.83 1.67 12.26
N ILE A 152 -27.77 2.46 12.43
CA ILE A 152 -27.65 3.82 11.87
C ILE A 152 -26.83 3.70 10.59
N LEU A 153 -27.37 4.19 9.47
CA LEU A 153 -26.63 4.41 8.23
C LEU A 153 -26.07 5.84 8.29
N LEU A 154 -24.74 5.95 8.35
CA LEU A 154 -24.01 7.21 8.40
C LEU A 154 -23.27 7.41 7.08
N GLU A 155 -23.53 8.52 6.41
CA GLU A 155 -22.78 9.01 5.26
C GLU A 155 -22.00 10.26 5.66
N LEU A 156 -20.68 10.26 5.44
CA LEU A 156 -19.80 11.39 5.71
C LEU A 156 -19.02 11.73 4.44
N GLU A 157 -19.27 12.92 3.92
CA GLU A 157 -18.58 13.50 2.75
C GLU A 157 -17.61 14.58 3.24
N ILE A 158 -16.30 14.47 2.98
CA ILE A 158 -15.27 15.39 3.48
C ILE A 158 -14.47 15.98 2.32
N TYR A 159 -14.64 17.27 2.06
CA TYR A 159 -13.95 18.03 1.03
C TYR A 159 -12.69 18.68 1.63
N ASN A 160 -11.52 18.47 1.02
CA ASN A 160 -10.30 19.18 1.43
C ASN A 160 -10.34 20.67 0.98
N VAL A 161 -9.31 21.45 1.32
CA VAL A 161 -9.25 22.91 1.04
C VAL A 161 -9.33 23.21 -0.48
N ASP A 162 -8.78 22.34 -1.32
CA ASP A 162 -8.85 22.38 -2.78
C ASP A 162 -10.14 21.77 -3.36
N LYS A 163 -11.09 21.38 -2.50
CA LYS A 163 -12.32 20.62 -2.77
C LYS A 163 -12.10 19.17 -3.21
N SER A 164 -10.89 18.61 -3.07
CA SER A 164 -10.52 17.29 -3.60
C SER A 164 -10.73 16.11 -2.66
N HIS A 165 -10.64 14.90 -3.26
CA HIS A 165 -11.11 13.62 -2.70
C HIS A 165 -10.12 13.03 -1.71
N TYR A 166 -8.98 13.71 -1.57
CA TYR A 166 -7.75 13.17 -1.06
C TYR A 166 -7.50 13.72 0.34
N PRO A 167 -7.50 12.87 1.37
CA PRO A 167 -6.82 13.16 2.61
C PRO A 167 -5.38 13.56 2.30
N THR A 168 -4.86 14.60 2.96
CA THR A 168 -3.53 15.15 2.67
C THR A 168 -2.39 14.15 2.93
N ASP A 169 -2.61 13.16 3.81
CA ASP A 169 -1.71 12.06 4.15
C ASP A 169 -1.71 10.93 3.09
N GLU A 170 -2.81 10.77 2.36
CA GLU A 170 -2.88 9.99 1.12
C GLU A 170 -2.36 10.85 -0.05
N GLY A 171 -3.12 11.83 -0.52
CA GLY A 171 -2.76 12.73 -1.62
C GLY A 171 -2.98 12.13 -3.03
N ASN A 172 -2.99 13.01 -4.03
CA ASN A 172 -3.26 12.61 -5.42
C ASN A 172 -2.05 11.90 -6.06
N PHE A 173 -2.17 10.59 -6.30
CA PHE A 173 -1.16 9.77 -6.97
C PHE A 173 -1.52 9.34 -8.40
N VAL A 174 -2.59 9.87 -8.99
CA VAL A 174 -3.06 9.48 -10.32
C VAL A 174 -1.95 9.60 -11.36
N LEU A 175 -1.29 10.76 -11.43
CA LEU A 175 -0.17 11.01 -12.36
C LEU A 175 1.05 10.11 -12.08
N TYR A 176 1.33 9.85 -10.81
CA TYR A 176 2.45 8.98 -10.39
C TYR A 176 2.28 7.54 -10.90
N TYR A 177 1.11 6.95 -10.68
CA TYR A 177 0.80 5.61 -11.16
C TYR A 177 0.70 5.53 -12.69
N PHE A 178 0.18 6.59 -13.34
CA PHE A 178 0.15 6.70 -14.81
C PHE A 178 1.57 6.68 -15.41
N ILE A 179 2.49 7.49 -14.88
CA ILE A 179 3.87 7.56 -15.36
C ILE A 179 4.59 6.23 -15.14
N LEU A 180 4.45 5.60 -13.96
CA LEU A 180 5.05 4.28 -13.71
C LEU A 180 4.48 3.21 -14.64
N SER A 181 3.17 3.16 -14.85
CA SER A 181 2.56 2.23 -15.81
C SER A 181 3.10 2.44 -17.23
N GLY A 182 3.21 3.69 -17.69
CA GLY A 182 3.82 4.03 -18.99
C GLY A 182 5.28 3.59 -19.12
N ILE A 183 6.11 3.85 -18.10
CA ILE A 183 7.53 3.43 -18.08
C ILE A 183 7.65 1.90 -18.13
N PHE A 184 6.91 1.18 -17.27
CA PHE A 184 7.00 -0.27 -17.21
C PHE A 184 6.42 -0.95 -18.46
N THR A 185 5.33 -0.42 -19.03
CA THR A 185 4.78 -0.89 -20.32
C THR A 185 5.79 -0.68 -21.47
N TYR A 186 6.47 0.48 -21.54
CA TYR A 186 7.52 0.70 -22.54
C TYR A 186 8.70 -0.27 -22.36
N VAL A 187 9.14 -0.48 -21.12
CA VAL A 187 10.24 -1.39 -20.78
C VAL A 187 9.88 -2.83 -21.17
N PHE A 188 8.68 -3.29 -20.82
CA PHE A 188 8.12 -4.59 -21.24
C PHE A 188 8.15 -4.73 -22.78
N ILE A 189 7.44 -3.88 -23.52
CA ILE A 189 7.35 -3.99 -24.99
C ILE A 189 8.74 -3.98 -25.67
N ARG A 190 9.70 -3.21 -25.13
CA ARG A 190 11.09 -3.20 -25.62
C ARG A 190 11.80 -4.52 -25.34
N ASN A 191 11.65 -5.08 -24.14
CA ASN A 191 12.38 -6.26 -23.70
C ASN A 191 11.77 -7.55 -24.23
N LEU A 192 10.46 -7.64 -24.39
CA LEU A 192 9.77 -8.74 -25.06
C LEU A 192 10.34 -8.98 -26.47
N LYS A 193 10.66 -7.91 -27.21
CA LYS A 193 11.37 -8.00 -28.49
C LYS A 193 12.79 -8.56 -28.34
N ILE A 194 13.54 -8.14 -27.33
CA ILE A 194 14.89 -8.67 -27.03
C ILE A 194 14.82 -10.16 -26.68
N LEU A 195 13.82 -10.59 -25.88
CA LEU A 195 13.62 -11.99 -25.50
C LEU A 195 13.25 -12.84 -26.72
N GLN A 196 12.33 -12.37 -27.56
CA GLN A 196 11.98 -13.03 -28.83
C GLN A 196 13.18 -13.14 -29.79
N GLU A 197 14.02 -12.10 -29.88
CA GLU A 197 15.26 -12.13 -30.67
C GLU A 197 16.30 -13.11 -30.12
N ARG A 198 16.41 -13.28 -28.79
CA ARG A 198 17.31 -14.29 -28.18
C ARG A 198 16.83 -15.70 -28.45
N TYR A 199 15.54 -15.96 -28.20
CA TYR A 199 14.92 -17.26 -28.42
C TYR A 199 15.16 -17.73 -29.88
N LYS A 200 14.86 -16.88 -30.86
CA LYS A 200 15.09 -17.17 -32.30
C LYS A 200 16.55 -17.36 -32.74
N ARG A 201 17.54 -17.07 -31.88
CA ARG A 201 18.98 -17.21 -32.20
C ARG A 201 19.63 -18.40 -31.51
N ASN A 202 19.15 -18.73 -30.31
CA ASN A 202 19.74 -19.77 -29.47
C ASN A 202 18.88 -21.04 -29.40
N ASP A 203 17.61 -20.99 -29.83
CA ASP A 203 16.57 -22.02 -29.62
C ASP A 203 16.36 -22.46 -28.15
N GLU A 204 16.89 -21.66 -27.21
CA GLU A 204 16.79 -21.85 -25.77
C GLU A 204 16.14 -20.64 -25.09
N MET A 205 15.40 -20.91 -24.01
CA MET A 205 14.74 -19.88 -23.21
C MET A 205 15.66 -19.38 -22.08
N ASP A 206 15.93 -18.07 -22.09
CA ASP A 206 16.57 -17.35 -20.99
C ASP A 206 15.58 -17.22 -19.82
N TRP A 207 15.45 -18.29 -19.02
CA TRP A 207 14.47 -18.39 -17.93
C TRP A 207 14.56 -17.25 -16.89
N PRO A 208 15.73 -16.78 -16.44
CA PRO A 208 15.83 -15.60 -15.58
C PRO A 208 15.24 -14.34 -16.24
N LEU A 209 15.56 -14.08 -17.51
CA LEU A 209 15.00 -12.95 -18.25
C LEU A 209 13.48 -13.08 -18.44
N CYS A 210 12.98 -14.30 -18.66
CA CYS A 210 11.55 -14.60 -18.79
C CYS A 210 10.78 -14.30 -17.49
N LEU A 211 11.27 -14.77 -16.34
CA LEU A 211 10.68 -14.48 -15.02
C LEU A 211 10.70 -12.99 -14.69
N LEU A 212 11.78 -12.29 -15.06
CA LEU A 212 11.90 -10.85 -14.86
C LEU A 212 10.96 -10.06 -15.78
N GLU A 213 10.75 -10.51 -17.02
CA GLU A 213 9.81 -9.90 -17.96
C GLU A 213 8.35 -10.10 -17.50
N ILE A 214 7.99 -11.28 -16.97
CA ILE A 214 6.70 -11.52 -16.31
C ILE A 214 6.53 -10.55 -15.13
N SER A 215 7.57 -10.38 -14.31
CA SER A 215 7.57 -9.48 -13.15
C SER A 215 7.36 -8.01 -13.55
N VAL A 216 7.99 -7.56 -14.64
CA VAL A 216 7.84 -6.22 -15.23
C VAL A 216 6.41 -6.02 -15.78
N GLY A 217 5.86 -7.02 -16.46
CA GLY A 217 4.48 -6.99 -16.98
C GLY A 217 3.43 -6.93 -15.85
N MET A 218 3.59 -7.75 -14.80
CA MET A 218 2.76 -7.68 -13.59
C MET A 218 2.87 -6.31 -12.90
N TRP A 219 4.06 -5.72 -12.82
CA TRP A 219 4.23 -4.38 -12.24
C TRP A 219 3.56 -3.29 -13.08
N ALA A 220 3.61 -3.39 -14.41
CA ALA A 220 2.89 -2.48 -15.31
C ALA A 220 1.36 -2.54 -15.08
N LEU A 221 0.81 -3.75 -14.96
CA LEU A 221 -0.60 -3.99 -14.63
C LEU A 221 -0.95 -3.48 -13.23
N ALA A 222 -0.12 -3.74 -12.22
CA ALA A 222 -0.33 -3.25 -10.85
C ALA A 222 -0.44 -1.71 -10.80
N ASN A 223 0.48 -1.02 -11.48
CA ASN A 223 0.45 0.44 -11.57
C ASN A 223 -0.73 0.95 -12.41
N PHE A 224 -1.13 0.24 -13.46
CA PHE A 224 -2.32 0.59 -14.26
C PHE A 224 -3.61 0.48 -13.44
N PHE A 225 -3.81 -0.60 -12.69
CA PHE A 225 -4.98 -0.75 -11.82
C PHE A 225 -4.97 0.25 -10.66
N ASN A 226 -3.80 0.57 -10.07
CA ASN A 226 -3.70 1.67 -9.11
C ASN A 226 -4.09 3.01 -9.75
N PHE A 227 -3.63 3.31 -10.96
CA PHE A 227 -4.03 4.52 -11.69
C PHE A 227 -5.56 4.59 -11.86
N LEU A 228 -6.20 3.51 -12.32
CA LEU A 228 -7.66 3.46 -12.47
C LEU A 228 -8.40 3.58 -11.13
N HIS A 229 -7.93 2.90 -10.08
CA HIS A 229 -8.50 3.00 -8.74
C HIS A 229 -8.45 4.44 -8.22
N TRP A 230 -7.27 5.07 -8.25
CA TRP A 230 -7.07 6.44 -7.78
C TRP A 230 -7.81 7.47 -8.63
N LEU A 231 -7.88 7.26 -9.95
CA LEU A 231 -8.69 8.09 -10.84
C LEU A 231 -10.17 8.04 -10.43
N MET A 232 -10.73 6.85 -10.20
CA MET A 232 -12.11 6.69 -9.72
C MET A 232 -12.31 7.24 -8.30
N TYR A 233 -11.33 7.05 -7.41
CA TYR A 233 -11.37 7.56 -6.03
C TYR A 233 -11.44 9.09 -6.04
N GLY A 234 -10.76 9.73 -6.99
CA GLY A 234 -10.84 11.17 -7.25
C GLY A 234 -12.22 11.70 -7.66
N TYR A 235 -13.18 10.83 -8.05
CA TYR A 235 -14.55 11.18 -8.42
C TYR A 235 -15.61 10.71 -7.41
N ASN A 236 -15.36 9.61 -6.68
CA ASN A 236 -16.38 8.99 -5.81
C ASN A 236 -15.96 8.79 -4.34
N GLY A 237 -14.68 8.95 -3.99
CA GLY A 237 -14.15 8.79 -2.63
C GLY A 237 -13.94 7.35 -2.14
N TYR A 238 -14.29 6.36 -2.97
CA TYR A 238 -14.15 4.92 -2.67
C TYR A 238 -13.21 4.20 -3.66
N GLY A 239 -13.00 4.77 -4.85
CA GLY A 239 -12.41 4.10 -6.00
C GLY A 239 -13.29 2.96 -6.52
N PHE A 240 -12.64 1.95 -7.09
CA PHE A 240 -13.24 0.65 -7.35
C PHE A 240 -12.45 -0.43 -6.63
N PHE A 241 -13.13 -1.22 -5.79
CA PHE A 241 -12.51 -2.25 -4.95
C PHE A 241 -11.70 -3.27 -5.75
N LEU A 242 -12.21 -3.72 -6.90
CA LEU A 242 -11.53 -4.72 -7.72
C LEU A 242 -10.19 -4.21 -8.29
N PHE A 243 -10.08 -2.92 -8.62
CA PHE A 243 -8.82 -2.37 -9.12
C PHE A 243 -7.74 -2.29 -8.02
N ASP A 244 -8.11 -1.90 -6.79
CA ASP A 244 -7.18 -1.92 -5.65
C ASP A 244 -6.80 -3.35 -5.24
N LEU A 245 -7.76 -4.28 -5.27
CA LEU A 245 -7.47 -5.70 -5.03
C LEU A 245 -6.51 -6.29 -6.08
N LEU A 246 -6.77 -6.03 -7.37
CA LEU A 246 -5.90 -6.51 -8.46
C LEU A 246 -4.51 -5.84 -8.41
N SER A 247 -4.43 -4.54 -8.14
CA SER A 247 -3.14 -3.85 -8.04
C SER A 247 -2.27 -4.42 -6.91
N GLN A 248 -2.89 -4.74 -5.76
CA GLN A 248 -2.23 -5.39 -4.64
C GLN A 248 -1.82 -6.82 -4.97
N ILE A 249 -2.67 -7.62 -5.62
CA ILE A 249 -2.31 -8.99 -6.05
C ILE A 249 -1.11 -8.97 -6.99
N PHE A 250 -1.14 -8.16 -8.05
CA PHE A 250 -0.04 -8.11 -9.03
C PHE A 250 1.26 -7.55 -8.44
N SER A 251 1.21 -6.51 -7.60
CA SER A 251 2.43 -5.98 -6.96
C SER A 251 3.07 -6.99 -5.99
N ASN A 252 2.27 -7.71 -5.19
CA ASN A 252 2.81 -8.75 -4.31
C ASN A 252 3.37 -9.93 -5.11
N LEU A 253 2.72 -10.37 -6.19
CA LEU A 253 3.25 -11.40 -7.09
C LEU A 253 4.58 -10.96 -7.74
N THR A 254 4.71 -9.71 -8.19
CA THR A 254 6.00 -9.18 -8.66
C THR A 254 7.06 -9.26 -7.57
N SER A 255 6.79 -8.77 -6.36
CA SER A 255 7.77 -8.77 -5.27
C SER A 255 8.13 -10.19 -4.81
N PHE A 256 7.21 -11.15 -4.92
CA PHE A 256 7.44 -12.59 -4.72
C PHE A 256 8.41 -13.16 -5.77
N ILE A 257 8.09 -13.00 -7.07
CA ILE A 257 8.90 -13.55 -8.18
C ILE A 257 10.31 -12.94 -8.16
N VAL A 258 10.43 -11.62 -7.99
CA VAL A 258 11.73 -10.93 -7.91
C VAL A 258 12.54 -11.40 -6.71
N THR A 259 11.90 -11.61 -5.55
CA THR A 259 12.57 -12.17 -4.36
C THR A 259 13.13 -13.57 -4.61
N ILE A 260 12.31 -14.48 -5.16
CA ILE A 260 12.76 -15.85 -5.47
C ILE A 260 13.86 -15.84 -6.53
N MET A 261 13.71 -15.04 -7.59
CA MET A 261 14.71 -14.89 -8.65
C MET A 261 16.06 -14.39 -8.10
N LEU A 262 16.05 -13.38 -7.22
CA LEU A 262 17.26 -12.91 -6.55
C LEU A 262 17.91 -14.01 -5.70
N ILE A 263 17.13 -14.76 -4.93
CA ILE A 263 17.64 -15.88 -4.13
C ILE A 263 18.26 -16.95 -5.02
N LEU A 264 17.53 -17.43 -6.04
CA LEU A 264 18.02 -18.39 -7.04
C LEU A 264 19.36 -17.96 -7.64
N LEU A 265 19.42 -16.75 -8.21
CA LEU A 265 20.64 -16.23 -8.83
C LEU A 265 21.79 -16.06 -7.83
N SER A 266 21.49 -15.68 -6.58
CA SER A 266 22.53 -15.54 -5.55
C SER A 266 23.24 -16.85 -5.23
N TRP A 267 22.52 -17.97 -5.22
CA TRP A 267 23.08 -19.31 -5.03
C TRP A 267 23.64 -19.94 -6.31
N GLY A 268 23.69 -19.16 -7.39
CA GLY A 268 24.31 -19.56 -8.64
C GLY A 268 23.37 -20.31 -9.59
N TRP A 269 22.04 -20.16 -9.46
CA TRP A 269 21.13 -20.59 -10.53
C TRP A 269 21.61 -20.03 -11.88
N THR A 270 21.64 -20.88 -12.91
CA THR A 270 22.26 -20.66 -14.23
C THR A 270 23.79 -20.56 -14.28
N ILE A 271 24.52 -20.40 -13.17
CA ILE A 271 26.00 -20.31 -13.14
C ILE A 271 26.64 -21.63 -12.71
N ASN A 272 26.03 -22.30 -11.73
CA ASN A 272 26.44 -23.56 -11.14
C ASN A 272 25.25 -24.55 -11.18
N THR A 273 25.54 -25.84 -11.07
CA THR A 273 24.52 -26.82 -10.67
C THR A 273 24.12 -26.56 -9.21
N LEU A 274 22.86 -26.16 -8.98
CA LEU A 274 22.30 -26.10 -7.63
C LEU A 274 22.24 -27.52 -7.05
N SER A 275 22.56 -27.68 -5.77
CA SER A 275 22.41 -28.95 -5.05
C SER A 275 20.93 -29.21 -4.73
N ASP A 276 20.56 -30.48 -4.59
CA ASP A 276 19.19 -30.88 -4.22
C ASP A 276 18.78 -30.26 -2.87
N ASP A 277 19.70 -30.27 -1.89
CA ASP A 277 19.58 -29.59 -0.59
C ASP A 277 19.10 -28.12 -0.66
N PHE A 278 19.42 -27.42 -1.76
CA PHE A 278 19.01 -26.02 -1.93
C PHE A 278 17.53 -25.90 -2.31
N TYR A 279 17.00 -26.83 -3.13
CA TYR A 279 15.57 -26.85 -3.47
C TYR A 279 14.71 -27.26 -2.26
N ASP A 280 15.22 -28.18 -1.43
CA ASP A 280 14.59 -28.59 -0.17
C ASP A 280 14.42 -27.43 0.82
N ILE A 281 15.30 -26.42 0.78
CA ILE A 281 15.17 -25.19 1.57
C ILE A 281 14.30 -24.15 0.82
N LEU A 282 14.49 -24.01 -0.49
CA LEU A 282 13.82 -22.98 -1.30
C LEU A 282 12.31 -23.18 -1.38
N ILE A 283 11.82 -24.41 -1.57
CA ILE A 283 10.39 -24.67 -1.77
C ILE A 283 9.58 -24.34 -0.50
N PRO A 284 9.93 -24.82 0.71
CA PRO A 284 9.27 -24.40 1.95
C PRO A 284 9.39 -22.90 2.20
N LEU A 285 10.56 -22.30 1.93
CA LEU A 285 10.76 -20.85 2.08
C LEU A 285 9.81 -20.06 1.16
N ALA A 286 9.68 -20.45 -0.11
CA ALA A 286 8.76 -19.84 -1.06
C ALA A 286 7.30 -19.97 -0.60
N ILE A 287 6.88 -21.13 -0.10
CA ILE A 287 5.52 -21.34 0.42
C ILE A 287 5.28 -20.41 1.63
N ILE A 288 6.20 -20.36 2.59
CA ILE A 288 6.11 -19.50 3.78
C ILE A 288 6.03 -18.01 3.37
N LEU A 289 6.87 -17.57 2.43
CA LEU A 289 6.84 -16.20 1.92
C LEU A 289 5.50 -15.86 1.26
N GLY A 290 4.97 -16.75 0.41
CA GLY A 290 3.69 -16.54 -0.26
C GLY A 290 2.52 -16.46 0.71
N VAL A 291 2.46 -17.38 1.69
CA VAL A 291 1.43 -17.39 2.74
C VAL A 291 1.49 -16.12 3.59
N ILE A 292 2.68 -15.70 4.00
CA ILE A 292 2.83 -14.49 4.82
C ILE A 292 2.45 -13.24 4.04
N GLN A 293 2.88 -13.09 2.79
CA GLN A 293 2.47 -11.97 1.92
C GLN A 293 0.95 -11.93 1.73
N ALA A 294 0.31 -13.06 1.42
CA ALA A 294 -1.14 -13.15 1.29
C ALA A 294 -1.86 -12.77 2.60
N MET A 295 -1.37 -13.24 3.74
CA MET A 295 -1.91 -12.90 5.06
C MET A 295 -1.80 -11.40 5.36
N ILE A 296 -0.69 -10.76 5.01
CA ILE A 296 -0.49 -9.31 5.21
C ILE A 296 -1.47 -8.50 4.37
N VAL A 297 -1.69 -8.86 3.11
CA VAL A 297 -2.69 -8.20 2.24
C VAL A 297 -4.10 -8.35 2.83
N GLY A 298 -4.48 -9.58 3.20
CA GLY A 298 -5.78 -9.85 3.81
C GLY A 298 -6.00 -9.09 5.13
N LEU A 299 -5.04 -9.17 6.06
CA LEU A 299 -5.11 -8.44 7.33
C LEU A 299 -5.07 -6.92 7.14
N SER A 300 -4.32 -6.41 6.16
CA SER A 300 -4.30 -4.98 5.87
C SER A 300 -5.67 -4.50 5.44
N LYS A 301 -6.36 -5.24 4.56
CA LYS A 301 -7.72 -4.93 4.13
C LYS A 301 -8.76 -5.04 5.25
N LEU A 302 -8.59 -5.98 6.17
CA LEU A 302 -9.47 -6.10 7.34
C LEU A 302 -9.24 -5.02 8.41
N THR A 303 -8.17 -4.22 8.32
CA THR A 303 -7.76 -3.25 9.35
C THR A 303 -7.51 -1.83 8.82
N ASP A 304 -7.85 -1.53 7.55
CA ASP A 304 -7.52 -0.25 6.89
C ASP A 304 -8.08 0.96 7.68
N ASP A 305 -9.33 0.91 8.14
CA ASP A 305 -9.98 1.97 8.93
C ASP A 305 -9.65 1.94 10.44
N SER A 306 -8.58 1.29 10.89
CA SER A 306 -8.25 1.30 12.33
C SER A 306 -7.60 2.62 12.78
N PHE A 307 -8.16 3.27 13.82
CA PHE A 307 -7.72 4.58 14.30
C PHE A 307 -6.23 4.63 14.73
N THR A 308 -5.66 3.50 15.15
CA THR A 308 -4.26 3.35 15.57
C THR A 308 -3.26 3.17 14.41
N LYS A 309 -3.74 2.98 13.17
CA LYS A 309 -2.92 2.56 12.03
C LYS A 309 -2.68 3.74 11.08
N TYR A 310 -1.45 4.23 10.98
CA TYR A 310 -1.09 5.36 10.11
C TYR A 310 -0.58 4.89 8.74
N HIS A 311 0.07 3.73 8.69
CA HIS A 311 0.50 3.09 7.45
C HIS A 311 0.14 1.60 7.39
N GLN A 312 0.08 1.02 6.18
CA GLN A 312 -0.37 -0.37 5.99
C GLN A 312 0.43 -1.41 6.80
N TYR A 313 1.71 -1.11 7.09
CA TYR A 313 2.62 -1.96 7.88
C TYR A 313 2.66 -1.61 9.38
N ASP A 314 1.72 -0.85 9.92
CA ASP A 314 1.69 -0.57 11.36
C ASP A 314 1.25 -1.82 12.13
N GLY A 315 1.95 -2.10 13.24
CA GLY A 315 1.71 -3.26 14.08
C GLY A 315 2.51 -4.50 13.71
N TRP A 316 2.18 -5.63 14.35
CA TRP A 316 2.97 -6.87 14.32
C TRP A 316 3.24 -7.41 12.91
N ALA A 317 2.29 -7.28 11.98
CA ALA A 317 2.44 -7.77 10.61
C ALA A 317 3.60 -7.07 9.86
N GLY A 318 3.80 -5.76 10.08
CA GLY A 318 4.94 -5.03 9.50
C GLY A 318 6.28 -5.46 10.09
N TYR A 319 6.33 -5.73 11.40
CA TYR A 319 7.51 -6.28 12.06
C TYR A 319 7.85 -7.70 11.55
N CYS A 320 6.85 -8.52 11.22
CA CYS A 320 7.09 -9.81 10.53
C CYS A 320 7.74 -9.60 9.16
N VAL A 321 7.24 -8.67 8.32
CA VAL A 321 7.87 -8.33 7.04
C VAL A 321 9.32 -7.86 7.22
N LEU A 322 9.56 -7.02 8.23
CA LEU A 322 10.88 -6.48 8.54
C LEU A 322 11.89 -7.61 8.83
N ILE A 323 11.54 -8.50 9.75
CA ILE A 323 12.39 -9.63 10.16
C ILE A 323 12.66 -10.55 8.96
N ILE A 324 11.64 -10.84 8.15
CA ILE A 324 11.76 -11.69 6.96
C ILE A 324 12.65 -11.04 5.91
N ARG A 325 12.45 -9.76 5.56
CA ARG A 325 13.29 -9.04 4.59
C ARG A 325 14.76 -8.98 5.04
N LEU A 326 15.01 -8.81 6.34
CA LEU A 326 16.37 -8.86 6.90
C LEU A 326 16.98 -10.27 6.82
N GLY A 327 16.24 -11.31 7.20
CA GLY A 327 16.68 -12.71 7.10
C GLY A 327 16.99 -13.12 5.65
N LEU A 328 16.13 -12.74 4.70
CA LEU A 328 16.36 -12.94 3.27
C LEU A 328 17.58 -12.15 2.77
N CYS A 329 17.81 -10.93 3.25
CA CYS A 329 19.00 -10.15 2.91
C CYS A 329 20.29 -10.87 3.33
N VAL A 330 20.32 -11.46 4.53
CA VAL A 330 21.46 -12.24 5.03
C VAL A 330 21.64 -13.52 4.21
N TYR A 331 20.57 -14.25 3.92
CA TYR A 331 20.61 -15.47 3.11
C TYR A 331 21.09 -15.21 1.67
N PHE A 332 20.59 -14.15 1.04
CA PHE A 332 21.02 -13.67 -0.28
C PHE A 332 22.50 -13.25 -0.27
N ALA A 333 22.95 -12.50 0.74
CA ALA A 333 24.36 -12.09 0.86
C ALA A 333 25.31 -13.29 1.04
N PHE A 334 24.89 -14.33 1.77
CA PHE A 334 25.63 -15.58 1.87
C PHE A 334 25.70 -16.33 0.54
N GLY A 335 24.58 -16.41 -0.19
CA GLY A 335 24.54 -16.94 -1.56
C GLY A 335 25.53 -16.22 -2.47
N ILE A 336 25.44 -14.88 -2.58
CA ILE A 336 26.35 -14.05 -3.39
C ILE A 336 27.82 -14.32 -3.02
N LYS A 337 28.16 -14.42 -1.73
CA LYS A 337 29.53 -14.69 -1.27
C LYS A 337 30.04 -16.07 -1.73
N ASN A 338 29.18 -17.09 -1.70
CA ASN A 338 29.54 -18.43 -2.15
C ASN A 338 29.70 -18.49 -3.68
N THR A 339 28.73 -17.94 -4.42
CA THR A 339 28.78 -17.88 -5.89
C THR A 339 29.96 -17.05 -6.39
N LEU A 340 30.30 -15.93 -5.73
CA LEU A 340 31.49 -15.14 -6.07
C LEU A 340 32.81 -15.90 -5.86
N ARG A 341 32.88 -16.82 -4.90
CA ARG A 341 34.05 -17.69 -4.67
C ARG A 341 34.20 -18.76 -5.74
N ALA A 342 33.10 -19.33 -6.23
CA ALA A 342 33.09 -20.33 -7.29
C ALA A 342 33.19 -19.74 -8.71
N ALA A 343 32.83 -18.46 -8.89
CA ALA A 343 32.72 -17.84 -10.20
C ALA A 343 34.05 -17.52 -10.89
N LYS A 344 34.08 -17.76 -12.20
CA LYS A 344 35.15 -17.30 -13.11
C LYS A 344 35.18 -15.77 -13.17
N GLU A 345 36.37 -15.20 -13.34
CA GLU A 345 36.61 -13.74 -13.32
C GLU A 345 35.64 -12.94 -14.21
N LYS A 346 35.33 -13.47 -15.41
CA LYS A 346 34.39 -12.89 -16.39
C LYS A 346 32.92 -12.81 -15.95
N VAL A 347 32.57 -13.26 -14.75
CA VAL A 347 31.20 -13.24 -14.19
C VAL A 347 31.15 -12.49 -12.85
N LYS A 348 32.30 -12.20 -12.23
CA LYS A 348 32.36 -11.60 -10.89
C LYS A 348 31.78 -10.19 -10.84
N GLU A 349 31.99 -9.39 -11.88
CA GLU A 349 31.42 -8.02 -11.96
C GLU A 349 29.89 -8.07 -11.99
N PHE A 350 29.31 -9.00 -12.75
CA PHE A 350 27.86 -9.24 -12.77
C PHE A 350 27.34 -9.67 -11.39
N ILE A 351 28.00 -10.61 -10.71
CA ILE A 351 27.61 -11.08 -9.37
C ILE A 351 27.71 -9.96 -8.34
N GLN A 352 28.73 -9.09 -8.42
CA GLN A 352 28.87 -7.92 -7.56
C GLN A 352 27.77 -6.89 -7.79
N GLN A 353 27.42 -6.59 -9.04
CA GLN A 353 26.30 -5.70 -9.39
C GLN A 353 24.97 -6.28 -8.90
N LEU A 354 24.70 -7.56 -9.17
CA LEU A 354 23.53 -8.28 -8.66
C LEU A 354 23.47 -8.21 -7.13
N GLY A 355 24.59 -8.45 -6.44
CA GLY A 355 24.70 -8.40 -4.99
C GLY A 355 24.35 -7.03 -4.41
N PHE A 356 24.93 -5.95 -4.94
CA PHE A 356 24.67 -4.59 -4.47
C PHE A 356 23.20 -4.20 -4.61
N PHE A 357 22.60 -4.40 -5.80
CA PHE A 357 21.21 -4.02 -6.05
C PHE A 357 20.19 -4.97 -5.39
N GLY A 358 20.52 -6.26 -5.22
CA GLY A 358 19.72 -7.19 -4.44
C GLY A 358 19.69 -6.85 -2.95
N ILE A 359 20.83 -6.49 -2.36
CA ILE A 359 20.90 -5.98 -0.97
C ILE A 359 20.06 -4.70 -0.83
N LEU A 360 20.18 -3.76 -1.78
CA LEU A 360 19.38 -2.54 -1.78
C LEU A 360 17.86 -2.84 -1.86
N TYR A 361 17.45 -3.81 -2.68
CA TYR A 361 16.06 -4.27 -2.78
C TYR A 361 15.53 -4.87 -1.47
N PHE A 362 16.32 -5.72 -0.80
CA PHE A 362 15.89 -6.29 0.49
C PHE A 362 15.87 -5.25 1.62
N LEU A 363 16.80 -4.31 1.63
CA LEU A 363 16.88 -3.25 2.65
C LEU A 363 15.95 -2.05 2.40
N ALA A 364 15.36 -1.92 1.21
CA ALA A 364 14.43 -0.83 0.88
C ALA A 364 13.31 -0.66 1.91
N PHE A 365 12.62 -1.76 2.25
CA PHE A 365 11.56 -1.75 3.26
C PHE A 365 12.08 -1.46 4.69
N PRO A 366 13.07 -2.20 5.22
CA PRO A 366 13.68 -1.88 6.53
C PRO A 366 14.13 -0.43 6.69
N ILE A 367 14.79 0.15 5.68
CA ILE A 367 15.30 1.52 5.73
C ILE A 367 14.14 2.53 5.76
N LEU A 368 13.10 2.34 4.97
CA LEU A 368 11.93 3.23 4.96
C LEU A 368 11.12 3.15 6.26
N LEU A 369 10.97 1.96 6.85
CA LEU A 369 10.32 1.78 8.14
C LEU A 369 11.16 2.38 9.29
N PHE A 370 12.48 2.36 9.20
CA PHE A 370 13.34 3.07 10.16
C PHE A 370 13.23 4.60 9.99
N ILE A 371 13.23 5.10 8.75
CA ILE A 371 13.07 6.52 8.45
C ILE A 371 11.71 7.06 8.95
N SER A 372 10.63 6.27 8.87
CA SER A 372 9.30 6.72 9.31
C SER A 372 9.23 7.06 10.79
N LEU A 373 10.05 6.43 11.64
CA LEU A 373 10.15 6.72 13.08
C LEU A 373 10.57 8.18 13.37
N PHE A 374 11.26 8.84 12.44
CA PHE A 374 11.71 10.23 12.55
C PHE A 374 10.81 11.22 11.80
N ILE A 375 9.74 10.75 11.16
CA ILE A 375 8.81 11.54 10.35
C ILE A 375 7.46 11.65 11.07
N ALA A 376 6.81 12.81 10.98
CA ALA A 376 5.49 13.03 11.57
C ALA A 376 4.42 12.07 11.00
N LYS A 377 3.55 11.54 11.87
CA LYS A 377 2.57 10.48 11.57
C LYS A 377 1.75 10.70 10.29
N TYR A 378 1.29 11.93 10.04
CA TYR A 378 0.50 12.29 8.84
C TYR A 378 1.30 12.27 7.52
N VAL A 379 2.63 12.09 7.54
CA VAL A 379 3.48 11.98 6.35
C VAL A 379 3.99 10.54 6.16
N GLN A 380 3.97 9.71 7.21
CA GLN A 380 4.52 8.36 7.20
C GLN A 380 3.86 7.47 6.14
N HIS A 381 2.53 7.52 5.98
CA HIS A 381 1.80 6.77 4.95
C HIS A 381 2.39 7.01 3.56
N LYS A 382 2.43 8.29 3.16
CA LYS A 382 2.93 8.77 1.87
C LYS A 382 4.40 8.41 1.63
N VAL A 383 5.24 8.54 2.65
CA VAL A 383 6.68 8.24 2.53
C VAL A 383 6.93 6.74 2.38
N ILE A 384 6.30 5.90 3.20
CA ILE A 384 6.50 4.45 3.16
C ILE A 384 5.92 3.87 1.86
N LYS A 385 4.65 4.16 1.55
CA LYS A 385 3.95 3.59 0.39
C LYS A 385 4.66 3.93 -0.92
N ASN A 386 4.95 5.21 -1.16
CA ASN A 386 5.63 5.62 -2.38
C ASN A 386 7.13 5.29 -2.37
N GLY A 387 7.79 5.36 -1.21
CA GLY A 387 9.19 4.98 -1.08
C GLY A 387 9.43 3.53 -1.49
N ILE A 388 8.58 2.61 -1.03
CA ILE A 388 8.67 1.19 -1.40
C ILE A 388 8.46 1.04 -2.91
N ILE A 389 7.39 1.59 -3.46
CA ILE A 389 7.09 1.46 -4.90
C ILE A 389 8.22 2.08 -5.74
N ILE A 390 8.81 3.21 -5.33
CA ILE A 390 9.96 3.83 -6.02
C ILE A 390 11.21 2.92 -5.93
N LEU A 391 11.59 2.46 -4.74
CA LEU A 391 12.80 1.65 -4.56
C LEU A 391 12.67 0.27 -5.23
N GLU A 392 11.52 -0.40 -5.12
CA GLU A 392 11.25 -1.65 -5.84
C GLU A 392 11.21 -1.40 -7.36
N SER A 393 10.62 -0.30 -7.84
CA SER A 393 10.65 0.05 -9.27
C SER A 393 12.08 0.28 -9.78
N VAL A 394 12.91 1.03 -9.05
CA VAL A 394 14.31 1.27 -9.41
C VAL A 394 15.10 -0.03 -9.41
N ALA A 395 14.89 -0.91 -8.44
CA ALA A 395 15.54 -2.22 -8.40
C ALA A 395 15.14 -3.10 -9.59
N ILE A 396 13.85 -3.21 -9.92
CA ILE A 396 13.37 -4.01 -11.07
C ILE A 396 13.90 -3.44 -12.39
N LEU A 397 13.84 -2.11 -12.59
CA LEU A 397 14.38 -1.46 -13.78
C LEU A 397 15.90 -1.66 -13.90
N PHE A 398 16.63 -1.63 -12.79
CA PHE A 398 18.06 -1.88 -12.79
C PHE A 398 18.37 -3.35 -13.11
N LEU A 399 17.74 -4.31 -12.42
CA LEU A 399 17.88 -5.74 -12.74
C LEU A 399 17.61 -5.97 -14.23
N MET A 400 16.55 -5.39 -14.77
CA MET A 400 16.20 -5.56 -16.16
C MET A 400 17.24 -4.94 -17.11
N PHE A 401 17.88 -3.83 -16.72
CA PHE A 401 19.04 -3.31 -17.42
C PHE A 401 20.25 -4.26 -17.36
N ILE A 402 20.54 -4.92 -16.22
CA ILE A 402 21.62 -5.92 -16.14
C ILE A 402 21.39 -7.05 -17.14
N PHE A 403 20.18 -7.63 -17.16
CA PHE A 403 19.87 -8.79 -17.99
C PHE A 403 19.77 -8.45 -19.49
N THR A 404 19.36 -7.23 -19.87
CA THR A 404 19.12 -6.86 -21.29
C THR A 404 20.22 -6.05 -21.96
N SER A 405 21.03 -5.30 -21.21
CA SER A 405 22.00 -4.35 -21.79
C SER A 405 23.18 -5.05 -22.47
N LYS A 406 23.45 -4.69 -23.72
CA LYS A 406 24.61 -5.20 -24.49
C LYS A 406 25.98 -4.89 -23.85
N LYS A 407 26.01 -4.00 -22.85
CA LYS A 407 27.22 -3.60 -22.12
C LYS A 407 27.51 -4.48 -20.90
N THR A 408 26.57 -5.29 -20.43
CA THR A 408 26.75 -6.10 -19.21
C THR A 408 27.44 -7.42 -19.54
N GLN A 409 28.18 -7.95 -18.58
CA GLN A 409 28.85 -9.24 -18.75
C GLN A 409 27.84 -10.38 -19.00
N TYR A 410 26.64 -10.31 -18.40
CA TYR A 410 25.55 -11.27 -18.63
C TYR A 410 25.19 -11.44 -20.11
N TYR A 411 24.98 -10.34 -20.83
CA TYR A 411 24.68 -10.39 -22.27
C TYR A 411 25.80 -11.05 -23.08
N ASN A 412 27.06 -10.77 -22.73
CA ASN A 412 28.21 -11.32 -23.43
C ASN A 412 28.41 -12.82 -23.16
N ILE A 413 28.07 -13.29 -21.96
CA ILE A 413 28.08 -14.72 -21.61
C ILE A 413 26.93 -15.45 -22.34
N SER A 414 25.70 -14.95 -22.23
CA SER A 414 24.50 -15.50 -22.88
C SER A 414 24.64 -15.57 -24.42
N LYS A 415 25.31 -14.58 -25.04
CA LYS A 415 25.57 -14.57 -26.49
C LYS A 415 26.54 -15.66 -26.96
N GLN A 416 27.40 -16.21 -26.09
CA GLN A 416 28.46 -17.13 -26.52
C GLN A 416 28.00 -18.56 -26.81
N GLY A 417 26.70 -18.88 -26.68
CA GLY A 417 26.14 -20.19 -27.06
C GLY A 417 26.59 -21.36 -26.17
N ASN A 418 27.60 -21.17 -25.33
CA ASN A 418 27.85 -21.99 -24.17
C ASN A 418 26.71 -21.73 -23.19
N THR A 419 25.71 -22.61 -23.22
CA THR A 419 25.03 -22.99 -22.00
C THR A 419 26.06 -23.20 -20.89
N LEU A 420 25.74 -22.78 -19.67
CA LEU A 420 26.54 -23.10 -18.48
C LEU A 420 26.35 -24.57 -18.03
N LEU A 421 25.86 -25.41 -18.94
CA LEU A 421 25.90 -26.86 -18.85
C LEU A 421 27.33 -27.35 -19.09
N PRO A 422 27.84 -28.30 -18.31
CA PRO A 422 29.04 -29.01 -18.73
C PRO A 422 28.73 -29.75 -20.03
N ASN A 423 29.55 -29.52 -21.07
CA ASN A 423 29.56 -30.38 -22.24
C ASN A 423 29.84 -31.81 -21.77
N TYR A 424 28.83 -32.68 -21.77
CA TYR A 424 28.99 -34.11 -21.45
C TYR A 424 29.65 -34.81 -22.63
N LYS A 425 30.95 -34.52 -22.82
CA LYS A 425 31.81 -35.31 -23.69
C LYS A 425 32.05 -36.67 -23.04
N THR A 426 31.20 -37.61 -23.40
CA THR A 426 31.57 -39.00 -23.75
C THR A 426 32.90 -39.49 -23.16
N PHE A 427 32.79 -40.32 -22.13
CA PHE A 427 33.65 -41.47 -21.89
C PHE A 427 32.74 -42.67 -21.58
#